data_AF-A0A2K1L9D8-F1
#
_entry.id   AF-A0A2K1L9D8-F1
#
_cell.length_a   1.000
_cell.length_b   1.000
_cell.length_c   1.000
_cell.angle_alpha   90.00
_cell.angle_beta   90.00
_cell.angle_gamma   90.00
#
_symmetry.space_group_name_H-M   'P 1'
#
loop_
_entity.id
_entity.type
_entity.pdbx_description
1 polymer ?
#
loop_
_entity_poly.entity_id
_entity_poly.type
_entity_poly.pdbx_seq_one_letter_code
_entity_poly.pdbx_strand_id
1 'polypeptide(L)' 'MAKPHLNLKVVHHILKYVNKIDDFGLLYASGQYYNNRGFTDASWAACPKTQRSTERYCFIMTGATITRQSKR' A
#
# COMPACT_ATOMS: atom_id res chain seq x y z
N MET A 1 -21.43 24.09 -0.28
CA MET A 1 -20.80 22.90 -0.88
C MET A 1 -19.37 23.25 -1.25
N ALA A 2 -18.37 22.64 -0.62
CA ALA A 2 -16.96 22.97 -0.86
C ALA A 2 -16.53 22.48 -2.25
N LYS A 3 -16.05 23.38 -3.11
CA LYS A 3 -15.44 23.00 -4.40
C LYS A 3 -14.12 22.27 -4.11
N PRO A 4 -13.92 21.04 -4.61
CA PRO A 4 -12.62 20.40 -4.48
C PRO A 4 -11.65 21.17 -5.38
N HIS A 5 -10.76 21.96 -4.77
CA HIS A 5 -9.62 22.51 -5.49
C HIS A 5 -8.68 21.35 -5.78
N LEU A 6 -8.85 20.74 -6.95
CA LEU A 6 -7.99 19.66 -7.43
C LEU A 6 -6.58 20.23 -7.64
N ASN A 7 -5.71 20.05 -6.65
CA ASN A 7 -4.34 20.51 -6.71
C ASN A 7 -3.56 19.55 -7.61
N LEU A 8 -3.33 19.95 -8.86
CA LEU A 8 -2.56 19.20 -9.86
C LEU A 8 -1.21 18.69 -9.31
N LYS A 9 -0.54 19.45 -8.43
CA LYS A 9 0.72 18.99 -7.81
C LYS A 9 0.54 17.73 -6.96
N VAL A 10 -0.57 17.64 -6.23
CA VAL A 10 -0.92 16.46 -5.40
C VAL A 10 -1.22 15.27 -6.30
N VAL A 11 -1.99 15.48 -7.37
CA VAL A 11 -2.32 14.43 -8.36
C VAL A 11 -1.04 13.89 -9.01
N HIS A 12 -0.15 14.78 -9.47
CA HIS A 12 1.13 14.38 -10.04
C HIS A 12 2.03 13.63 -9.05
N HIS A 13 2.00 14.00 -7.76
CA HIS A 13 2.77 13.30 -6.73
C HIS A 13 2.26 11.86 -6.51
N ILE A 14 0.93 11.68 -6.43
CA ILE A 14 0.31 10.34 -6.31
C ILE A 14 0.66 9.48 -7.54
N LEU A 15 0.54 10.03 -8.74
CA LEU A 15 0.88 9.31 -9.97
C LEU A 15 2.36 8.91 -10.04
N LYS A 16 3.28 9.80 -9.63
CA LYS A 16 4.71 9.46 -9.53
C LYS A 16 5.01 8.38 -8.47
N TYR A 17 4.23 8.35 -7.39
CA TYR A 17 4.36 7.31 -6.37
C TYR A 17 3.92 5.97 -6.96
N VAL A 18 2.72 5.89 -7.53
CA VAL A 18 2.18 4.66 -8.15
C VAL A 18 3.06 4.15 -9.30
N ASN A 19 3.56 5.06 -10.15
CA ASN A 19 4.41 4.73 -11.29
C ASN A 19 5.83 4.26 -10.93
N LYS A 20 6.19 4.20 -9.64
CA LYS A 20 7.48 3.65 -9.17
C LYS A 20 7.32 2.33 -8.39
N ILE A 21 6.12 1.75 -8.38
CA ILE A 21 5.78 0.51 -7.64
C ILE A 21 5.68 -0.68 -8.61
N ASP A 22 6.08 -0.48 -9.87
CA ASP A 22 6.19 -1.49 -10.92
C ASP A 22 6.98 -2.73 -10.48
N ASP A 23 8.02 -2.56 -9.64
CA ASP A 23 8.83 -3.67 -9.10
C ASP A 23 8.21 -4.40 -7.88
N PHE A 24 7.16 -3.86 -7.27
CA PHE A 24 6.57 -4.40 -6.03
C PHE A 24 5.18 -5.02 -6.24
N GLY A 25 4.81 -5.29 -7.49
CA GLY A 25 3.55 -5.95 -7.83
C GLY A 25 3.53 -7.40 -7.36
N LEU A 26 2.45 -7.80 -6.67
CA LEU A 26 2.17 -9.22 -6.43
C LEU A 26 1.56 -9.83 -7.69
N LEU A 27 2.29 -10.75 -8.32
CA LEU A 27 1.79 -11.52 -9.44
C LEU A 27 0.85 -12.61 -8.93
N TYR A 28 -0.45 -12.42 -9.10
CA TYR A 28 -1.44 -13.48 -8.91
C TYR A 28 -1.48 -14.33 -10.18
N ALA A 29 -0.64 -15.37 -10.25
CA ALA A 29 -0.74 -16.37 -11.29
C ALA A 29 -2.00 -17.23 -11.08
N SER A 30 -2.73 -17.52 -12.16
CA SER A 30 -3.86 -18.45 -12.08
C SER A 30 -3.33 -19.87 -11.80
N GLY A 31 -3.73 -20.45 -10.68
CA GLY A 31 -3.30 -21.76 -10.19
C GLY A 31 -4.17 -22.20 -9.01
N GLN A 32 -3.79 -23.29 -8.33
CA GLN A 32 -4.51 -23.82 -7.17
C GLN A 32 -4.90 -22.70 -6.19
N TYR A 33 -6.15 -22.69 -5.75
CA TYR A 33 -6.68 -21.71 -4.79
C TYR A 33 -6.06 -21.95 -3.41
N TYR A 34 -4.84 -21.48 -3.20
CA TYR A 34 -4.30 -21.32 -1.85
C TYR A 34 -5.14 -20.24 -1.17
N ASN A 35 -5.62 -20.51 0.06
CA ASN A 35 -6.35 -19.53 0.89
C ASN A 35 -5.38 -18.44 1.36
N ASN A 36 -4.85 -17.67 0.42
CA ASN A 36 -3.92 -16.58 0.61
C ASN A 36 -4.72 -15.31 0.92
N ARG A 37 -4.44 -14.71 2.07
CA ARG A 37 -5.05 -13.47 2.56
C ARG A 37 -3.96 -12.46 2.80
N GLY A 38 -4.01 -11.35 2.06
CA GLY A 38 -3.15 -10.19 2.26
C GLY A 38 -3.88 -9.09 3.02
N PHE A 39 -3.24 -8.53 4.04
CA PHE A 39 -3.69 -7.34 4.75
C PHE A 39 -2.66 -6.23 4.56
N THR A 40 -3.12 -5.05 4.19
CA THR A 40 -2.28 -3.85 4.10
C THR A 40 -2.94 -2.72 4.87
N ASP A 41 -2.16 -2.02 5.67
CA ASP A 41 -2.56 -0.83 6.40
C ASP A 41 -1.56 0.28 6.08
N ALA A 42 -2.06 1.38 5.54
CA ALA A 42 -1.28 2.55 5.19
C ALA A 42 -1.85 3.75 5.95
N SER A 43 -1.18 4.16 7.02
CA SER A 43 -1.55 5.37 7.74
C SER A 43 -0.78 6.56 7.18
N TRP A 44 -1.45 7.37 6.36
CA TRP A 44 -0.89 8.62 5.82
C TRP A 44 -0.63 9.68 6.90
N ALA A 45 -1.37 9.63 8.02
CA ALA A 45 -1.38 10.69 9.03
C ALA A 45 -0.51 10.43 10.28
N ALA A 46 0.35 9.41 10.30
CA ALA A 46 1.03 9.00 11.54
C ALA A 46 2.02 10.04 12.11
N CYS A 47 2.44 11.04 11.33
CA CYS A 47 3.24 12.15 11.85
C CYS A 47 3.17 13.39 10.94
N PRO A 48 2.56 14.50 11.39
CA PRO A 48 2.55 15.77 10.65
C PRO A 48 3.95 16.34 10.39
N LYS A 49 4.94 15.93 11.21
CA LYS A 49 6.30 16.46 11.19
C LYS A 49 7.22 15.77 10.18
N THR A 50 7.01 14.47 9.92
CA THR A 50 7.87 13.69 9.01
C THR A 50 7.18 13.33 7.70
N GLN A 51 5.84 13.40 7.64
CA GLN A 51 5.03 12.97 6.48
C GLN A 51 5.42 11.59 5.92
N ARG A 52 6.00 10.72 6.77
CA ARG A 52 6.40 9.38 6.35
C ARG A 52 5.18 8.48 6.32
N SER A 53 4.90 7.93 5.14
CA SER A 53 3.94 6.85 4.98
C SER A 53 4.37 5.68 5.86
N THR A 54 3.56 5.37 6.87
CA THR A 54 3.72 4.15 7.66
C THR A 54 2.88 3.09 7.00
N GLU A 55 3.54 2.25 6.23
CA GLU A 55 2.93 1.12 5.56
C GLU A 55 3.27 -0.14 6.35
N ARG A 56 2.25 -0.92 6.67
CA ARG A 56 2.35 -2.24 7.25
C ARG A 56 1.63 -3.21 6.33
N TYR A 57 2.23 -4.37 6.12
CA TYR A 57 1.56 -5.44 5.40
C TYR A 57 1.81 -6.79 6.07
N CYS A 58 0.87 -7.70 5.88
CA CYS A 58 0.93 -9.08 6.35
C CYS A 58 0.28 -9.99 5.29
N PHE A 59 0.98 -11.06 4.89
CA PHE A 59 0.42 -12.08 4.01
C PHE A 59 0.32 -13.41 4.75
N ILE A 60 -0.85 -14.03 4.69
CA ILE A 60 -1.18 -15.29 5.35
C ILE A 60 -1.51 -16.32 4.27
N MET A 61 -0.89 -17.49 4.32
CA MET A 61 -1.19 -18.61 3.44
C MET A 61 -1.48 -19.84 4.30
N THR A 62 -2.56 -20.55 4.00
CA THR A 62 -2.92 -21.81 4.71
C THR A 62 -3.00 -21.62 6.24
N GLY A 63 -3.40 -20.43 6.70
CA GLY A 63 -3.53 -20.11 8.12
C GLY A 63 -2.24 -19.68 8.83
N ALA A 64 -1.09 -19.63 8.14
CA ALA A 64 0.18 -19.16 8.69
C ALA A 64 0.66 -17.86 8.02
N THR A 65 1.27 -16.95 8.79
CA THR A 65 1.86 -15.71 8.27
C THR A 65 3.17 -16.03 7.54
N ILE A 66 3.25 -15.72 6.25
CA ILE A 66 4.46 -15.90 5.44
C ILE A 66 5.33 -14.64 5.50
N THR A 67 4.74 -13.45 5.41
CA THR A 67 5.50 -12.21 5.41
C THR A 67 4.82 -11.14 6.25
N ARG A 68 5.64 -10.37 6.96
CA ARG A 68 5.24 -9.18 7.72
C ARG A 68 6.30 -8.12 7.53
N GLN A 69 5.89 -6.92 7.18
CA GLN A 69 6.74 -5.74 7.28
C GLN A 69 6.03 -4.66 8.07
N SER A 70 6.80 -4.00 8.93
CA SER A 70 6.36 -2.81 9.63
C SER A 70 7.47 -1.78 9.56
N LYS A 71 7.23 -0.68 8.84
CA LYS A 71 8.07 0.51 8.98
C LYS A 71 7.78 1.17 10.33
N ARG A 72 8.85 1.56 11.03
CA ARG A 72 8.80 2.37 12.25
C ARG A 72 8.85 3.85 11.89
#